data_AF-A0A4U7BP94-F1
#
_entry.id   AF-A0A4U7BP94-F1
#
_cell.length_a   1.000
_cell.length_b   1.000
_cell.length_c   1.000
_cell.angle_alpha   90.00
_cell.angle_beta   90.00
_cell.angle_gamma   90.00
#
_symmetry.space_group_name_H-M   'P 1'
#
loop_
_entity.id
_entity.type
_entity.pdbx_description
1 polymer ?
#
loop_
_entity_poly.entity_id
_entity_poly.type
_entity_poly.pdbx_seq_one_letter_code
_entity_poly.pdbx_strand_id
1 'polypeptide(L)'
;MRCVDAKKLVIAKVKNSYKMIEDDDVLKAYFMESFYYVCSKCEPSVLLKNIEENQRVYRQVRNNHFIIIPDEPDFSNENEHLMIDESLAFAVINYVCFLISRCEEKDFLMLCNKIINDYIANDGKELDDEREWL
;
A
#
# COMPACT_ATOMS: atom_id res chain seq x y z
N MET A 1 3.14 -4.52 6.99
CA MET A 1 4.58 -4.35 6.70
C MET A 1 5.13 -3.13 7.42
N ARG A 2 6.32 -3.19 8.04
CA ARG A 2 6.92 -2.01 8.70
C ARG A 2 7.31 -0.93 7.69
N CYS A 3 7.07 0.35 8.02
CA CYS A 3 7.36 1.49 7.16
C CYS A 3 8.85 1.53 6.75
N VAL A 4 9.75 1.27 7.69
CA VAL A 4 11.20 1.20 7.45
C VAL A 4 11.57 0.08 6.46
N ASP A 5 10.91 -1.07 6.54
CA ASP A 5 11.18 -2.20 5.64
C ASP A 5 10.63 -1.93 4.23
N ALA A 6 9.46 -1.30 4.13
CA ALA A 6 8.89 -0.86 2.86
C ALA A 6 9.82 0.15 2.16
N LYS A 7 10.35 1.13 2.89
CA LYS A 7 11.36 2.08 2.38
C LYS A 7 12.58 1.34 1.85
N LYS A 8 13.17 0.40 2.62
CA LYS A 8 14.32 -0.40 2.17
C LYS A 8 14.04 -1.17 0.88
N LEU A 9 12.84 -1.76 0.74
CA LEU A 9 12.44 -2.49 -0.46
C LEU A 9 12.33 -1.58 -1.68
N VAL A 10 11.76 -0.38 -1.53
CA VAL A 10 11.71 0.63 -2.60
C VAL A 10 13.13 0.99 -3.04
N ILE A 11 14.01 1.35 -2.09
CA ILE A 11 15.42 1.71 -2.37
C ILE A 11 16.11 0.58 -3.16
N ALA A 12 15.92 -0.67 -2.73
CA ALA A 12 16.52 -1.83 -3.38
C ALA A 12 16.00 -2.05 -4.81
N LYS A 13 14.69 -1.87 -5.03
CA LYS A 13 14.04 -2.06 -6.35
C LYS A 13 14.43 -0.99 -7.36
N VAL A 14 14.54 0.27 -6.93
CA VAL A 14 14.83 1.39 -7.83
C VAL A 14 16.31 1.79 -7.83
N LYS A 15 17.23 0.94 -7.36
CA LYS A 15 18.65 1.29 -7.12
C LYS A 15 19.35 2.03 -8.26
N ASN A 16 18.98 1.76 -9.52
CA ASN A 16 19.54 2.46 -10.70
C ASN A 16 18.84 3.80 -11.01
N SER A 17 17.60 3.96 -10.59
CA SER A 17 16.74 5.14 -10.72
C SER A 17 16.70 5.98 -9.43
N TYR A 18 17.40 5.53 -8.36
CA TYR A 18 17.32 6.01 -6.98
C TYR A 18 17.86 7.42 -6.76
N LYS A 19 18.60 7.99 -7.71
CA LYS A 19 19.19 9.35 -7.59
C LYS A 19 18.15 10.47 -7.38
N MET A 20 16.85 10.15 -7.40
CA MET A 20 15.74 11.10 -7.24
C MET A 20 15.09 11.08 -5.84
N ILE A 21 15.44 10.14 -4.96
CA ILE A 21 14.83 10.02 -3.62
C ILE A 21 15.88 10.39 -2.56
N GLU A 22 16.12 11.69 -2.40
CA GLU A 22 16.94 12.21 -1.29
C GLU A 22 16.07 12.75 -0.15
N ASP A 23 14.75 12.78 -0.33
CA ASP A 23 13.80 13.39 0.59
C ASP A 23 12.70 12.40 0.99
N ASP A 24 12.58 12.19 2.30
CA ASP A 24 11.56 11.34 2.90
C ASP A 24 10.16 11.91 2.68
N ASP A 25 9.99 13.23 2.62
CA ASP A 25 8.68 13.85 2.41
C ASP A 25 8.15 13.57 0.99
N VAL A 26 9.05 13.56 -0.01
CA VAL A 26 8.70 13.15 -1.38
C VAL A 26 8.34 11.66 -1.43
N LEU A 27 9.09 10.82 -0.72
CA LEU A 27 8.80 9.40 -0.66
C LEU A 27 7.44 9.14 0.00
N LYS A 28 7.14 9.81 1.12
CA LYS A 28 5.84 9.72 1.80
C LYS A 28 4.70 10.15 0.88
N ALA A 29 4.88 11.24 0.11
CA ALA A 29 3.89 11.66 -0.88
C ALA A 29 3.62 10.58 -1.95
N TYR A 30 4.66 9.88 -2.43
CA TYR A 30 4.48 8.75 -3.34
C TYR A 30 3.76 7.57 -2.68
N PHE A 31 4.02 7.28 -1.40
CA PHE A 31 3.25 6.27 -0.67
C PHE A 31 1.78 6.67 -0.54
N MET A 32 1.48 7.94 -0.22
CA MET A 32 0.11 8.43 -0.15
C MET A 32 -0.63 8.30 -1.49
N GLU A 33 0.01 8.70 -2.59
CA GLU A 33 -0.56 8.52 -3.94
C GLU A 33 -0.80 7.04 -4.26
N SER A 34 0.13 6.17 -3.85
CA SER A 34 0.03 4.73 -4.05
C SER A 34 -1.10 4.10 -3.23
N PHE A 35 -1.32 4.57 -2.00
CA PHE A 35 -2.47 4.17 -1.19
C PHE A 35 -3.78 4.56 -1.86
N TYR A 36 -3.90 5.80 -2.35
CA TYR A 36 -5.11 6.23 -3.08
C TYR A 36 -5.33 5.40 -4.34
N TYR A 37 -4.27 5.06 -5.08
CA TYR A 37 -4.37 4.18 -6.23
C TYR A 37 -4.98 2.82 -5.84
N VAL A 38 -4.44 2.16 -4.82
CA VAL A 38 -4.94 0.85 -4.35
C VAL A 38 -6.39 0.95 -3.86
N CYS A 39 -6.70 1.94 -3.02
CA CYS A 39 -8.06 2.16 -2.48
C CYS A 39 -9.10 2.50 -3.58
N SER A 40 -8.66 3.02 -4.73
CA SER A 40 -9.52 3.25 -5.90
C SER A 40 -9.88 1.96 -6.65
N LYS A 41 -9.12 0.87 -6.45
CA LYS A 41 -9.24 -0.39 -7.20
C LYS A 41 -9.85 -1.52 -6.38
N CYS A 42 -9.59 -1.58 -5.07
CA CYS A 42 -10.11 -2.63 -4.20
C CYS A 42 -10.60 -2.07 -2.85
N GLU A 43 -11.00 -2.96 -1.95
CA GLU A 43 -11.45 -2.64 -0.59
C GLU A 43 -10.46 -3.29 0.40
N PRO A 44 -9.41 -2.56 0.82
CA PRO A 44 -8.44 -3.07 1.80
C PRO A 44 -9.14 -3.33 3.15
N SER A 45 -8.97 -4.53 3.72
CA SER A 45 -9.73 -4.94 4.90
C SER A 45 -9.34 -4.14 6.14
N VAL A 46 -8.05 -3.80 6.27
CA VAL A 46 -7.50 -2.98 7.36
C VAL A 46 -8.16 -1.59 7.41
N LEU A 47 -8.53 -1.05 6.24
CA LEU A 47 -9.12 0.28 6.09
C LEU A 47 -10.65 0.28 6.08
N LEU A 48 -11.28 -0.90 6.11
CA LEU A 48 -12.73 -1.03 6.12
C LEU A 48 -13.27 -0.79 7.54
N LYS A 49 -14.10 0.23 7.70
CA LYS A 49 -14.69 0.61 9.01
C LYS A 49 -16.19 0.86 8.90
N ASN A 50 -16.90 0.57 9.99
CA ASN A 50 -18.23 1.13 10.25
C ASN A 50 -17.99 2.51 10.89
N ILE A 51 -18.69 3.57 10.44
CA ILE A 51 -18.39 4.95 10.84
C ILE A 51 -18.27 5.08 12.37
N GLU A 52 -17.12 5.55 12.83
CA GLU A 52 -16.94 6.20 14.12
C GLU A 52 -16.71 7.70 13.91
N GLU A 53 -17.12 8.53 14.85
CA GLU A 53 -16.87 9.97 14.83
C GLU A 53 -15.35 10.23 14.81
N ASN A 54 -14.87 11.10 13.90
CA ASN A 54 -13.47 11.57 13.72
C ASN A 54 -12.56 10.85 12.71
N GLN A 55 -13.04 9.89 11.91
CA GLN A 55 -12.20 9.31 10.84
C GLN A 55 -12.34 10.04 9.50
N ARG A 56 -11.20 10.28 8.82
CA ARG A 56 -11.18 10.84 7.46
C ARG A 56 -11.58 9.75 6.47
N VAL A 57 -12.73 9.91 5.84
CA VAL A 57 -13.28 8.95 4.88
C VAL A 57 -12.70 9.22 3.49
N TYR A 58 -12.20 8.17 2.83
CA TYR A 58 -11.81 8.21 1.42
C TYR A 58 -13.03 8.00 0.51
N ARG A 59 -13.76 6.89 0.69
CA ARG A 59 -15.00 6.60 -0.05
C ARG A 59 -15.95 5.70 0.73
N GLN A 60 -17.24 5.84 0.45
CA GLN A 60 -18.26 4.90 0.94
C GLN A 60 -18.23 3.60 0.13
N VAL A 61 -18.43 2.48 0.81
CA VAL A 61 -18.65 1.16 0.21
C VAL A 61 -19.99 0.57 0.68
N ARG A 62 -20.29 -0.67 0.29
CA ARG A 62 -21.61 -1.28 0.55
C ARG A 62 -21.85 -1.49 2.05
N ASN A 63 -23.12 -1.68 2.42
CA ASN A 63 -23.55 -2.06 3.77
C ASN A 63 -23.09 -1.09 4.88
N ASN A 64 -23.11 0.22 4.60
CA ASN A 64 -22.70 1.26 5.55
C ASN A 64 -21.25 1.14 6.05
N HIS A 65 -20.38 0.50 5.26
CA HIS A 65 -18.95 0.50 5.49
C HIS A 65 -18.26 1.60 4.67
N PHE A 66 -17.08 1.99 5.13
CA PHE A 66 -16.29 3.07 4.56
C PHE A 66 -14.82 2.64 4.47
N ILE A 67 -14.14 3.10 3.42
CA ILE A 67 -12.68 3.06 3.36
C ILE A 67 -12.18 4.37 3.93
N ILE A 68 -11.36 4.30 4.97
CA ILE A 68 -10.70 5.47 5.55
C ILE A 68 -9.40 5.79 4.82
N ILE A 69 -8.97 7.05 4.94
CA ILE A 69 -7.67 7.48 4.43
C ILE A 69 -6.59 6.84 5.33
N PRO A 70 -5.62 6.10 4.77
CA PRO A 70 -4.51 5.56 5.55
C PRO A 70 -3.62 6.69 6.08
N ASP A 71 -2.97 6.44 7.21
CA ASP A 71 -1.99 7.37 7.77
C ASP A 71 -0.74 7.49 6.89
N GLU A 72 -0.13 8.67 6.92
CA GLU A 72 1.15 8.90 6.25
C GLU A 72 2.24 8.03 6.87
N PRO A 73 3.09 7.32 6.09
CA PRO A 73 4.11 6.46 6.66
C PRO A 73 5.17 7.22 7.47
N ASP A 74 5.43 6.79 8.71
CA ASP A 74 6.62 7.23 9.46
C ASP A 74 7.83 6.32 9.19
N PHE A 75 8.79 6.81 8.40
CA PHE A 75 10.06 6.11 8.14
C PHE A 75 11.09 6.24 9.26
N SER A 76 10.81 7.03 10.30
CA SER A 76 11.68 7.20 11.46
C SER A 76 11.31 6.26 12.62
N ASN A 77 10.07 5.78 12.66
CA ASN A 77 9.57 4.85 13.67
C ASN A 77 9.76 3.39 13.22
N GLU A 78 10.69 2.67 13.87
CA GLU A 78 11.01 1.28 13.53
C GLU A 78 9.87 0.28 13.72
N ASN A 79 8.84 0.64 14.48
CA ASN A 79 7.72 -0.25 14.80
C ASN A 79 6.44 0.09 14.04
N GLU A 80 6.42 1.22 13.33
CA GLU A 80 5.23 1.64 12.59
C GLU A 80 5.03 0.77 11.35
N HIS A 81 3.78 0.36 11.15
CA HIS A 81 3.37 -0.43 10.00
C HIS A 81 2.57 0.44 9.04
N LEU A 82 2.74 0.19 7.74
CA LEU A 82 1.85 0.77 6.73
C LEU A 82 0.42 0.37 7.06
N MET A 83 -0.50 1.35 7.02
CA MET A 83 -1.91 1.14 7.33
C MET A 83 -2.65 0.49 6.15
N ILE A 84 -2.24 -0.71 5.78
CA ILE A 84 -2.83 -1.50 4.70
C ILE A 84 -2.54 -3.00 4.92
N ASP A 85 -3.35 -3.86 4.30
CA ASP A 85 -3.14 -5.31 4.25
C ASP A 85 -1.71 -5.65 3.76
N GLU A 86 -1.10 -6.70 4.33
CA GLU A 86 0.29 -7.07 4.07
C GLU A 86 0.54 -7.34 2.58
N SER A 87 -0.37 -8.08 1.96
CA SER A 87 -0.37 -8.36 0.52
C SER A 87 -0.41 -7.08 -0.32
N LEU A 88 -1.30 -6.14 0.03
CA LEU A 88 -1.45 -4.85 -0.64
C LEU A 88 -0.30 -3.89 -0.37
N ALA A 89 0.47 -4.05 0.71
CA ALA A 89 1.69 -3.29 0.94
C ALA A 89 2.71 -3.50 -0.19
N PHE A 90 2.78 -4.71 -0.76
CA PHE A 90 3.61 -4.98 -1.94
C PHE A 90 3.06 -4.31 -3.21
N ALA A 91 1.73 -4.20 -3.36
CA ALA A 91 1.12 -3.44 -4.45
C ALA A 91 1.49 -1.96 -4.35
N VAL A 92 1.39 -1.39 -3.15
CA VAL A 92 1.81 -0.01 -2.83
C VAL A 92 3.28 0.20 -3.20
N ILE A 93 4.19 -0.67 -2.74
CA ILE A 93 5.63 -0.56 -3.04
C ILE A 93 5.90 -0.56 -4.55
N ASN A 94 5.27 -1.45 -5.32
CA ASN A 94 5.48 -1.48 -6.75
C ASN A 94 4.92 -0.21 -7.41
N TYR A 95 3.77 0.31 -6.97
CA TYR A 95 3.27 1.59 -7.50
C TYR A 95 4.19 2.77 -7.14
N VAL A 96 4.75 2.81 -5.92
CA VAL A 96 5.78 3.78 -5.53
C VAL A 96 6.98 3.71 -6.48
N CYS A 97 7.49 2.50 -6.76
CA CYS A 97 8.60 2.30 -7.70
C CYS A 97 8.26 2.80 -9.11
N PHE A 98 7.02 2.56 -9.57
CA PHE A 98 6.51 3.08 -10.82
C PHE A 98 6.54 4.62 -10.86
N LEU A 99 6.08 5.29 -9.79
CA LEU A 99 6.11 6.75 -9.68
C LEU A 99 7.55 7.30 -9.68
N ILE A 100 8.45 6.69 -8.92
CA ILE A 100 9.88 7.06 -8.86
C ILE A 100 10.53 6.97 -10.24
N SER A 101 10.20 5.92 -11.00
CA SER A 101 10.67 5.74 -12.38
C SER A 101 10.03 6.72 -13.38
N ARG A 102 9.31 7.74 -12.91
CA ARG A 102 8.56 8.71 -13.74
C ARG A 102 7.58 8.03 -14.69
N CYS A 103 6.99 6.94 -14.22
CA CYS A 103 6.06 6.12 -14.99
C CYS A 103 6.69 5.44 -16.22
N GLU A 104 8.01 5.33 -16.32
CA GLU A 104 8.71 4.70 -17.45
C GLU A 104 8.78 3.17 -17.30
N GLU A 105 9.03 2.66 -16.09
CA GLU A 105 9.14 1.22 -15.82
C GLU A 105 7.76 0.58 -15.60
N LYS A 106 7.07 0.27 -16.71
CA LYS A 106 5.70 -0.28 -16.70
C LYS A 106 5.55 -1.63 -15.99
N ASP A 107 6.62 -2.39 -15.85
CA ASP A 107 6.61 -3.68 -15.16
C ASP A 107 6.19 -3.53 -13.69
N PHE A 108 6.57 -2.44 -13.03
CA PHE A 108 6.12 -2.15 -11.67
C PHE A 108 4.61 -1.93 -11.59
N LEU A 109 4.03 -1.20 -12.54
CA LEU A 109 2.58 -1.01 -12.61
C LEU A 109 1.86 -2.34 -12.88
N MET A 110 2.41 -3.18 -13.77
CA MET A 110 1.87 -4.51 -14.05
C MET A 110 1.86 -5.39 -12.80
N LEU A 111 2.95 -5.40 -12.02
CA LEU A 111 3.04 -6.14 -10.77
C LEU A 111 2.08 -5.62 -9.71
N CYS A 112 1.97 -4.29 -9.56
CA CYS A 112 0.99 -3.67 -8.67
C CYS A 112 -0.44 -4.15 -8.99
N ASN A 113 -0.85 -4.04 -10.25
CA ASN A 113 -2.18 -4.46 -10.69
C ASN A 113 -2.40 -5.97 -10.56
N LYS A 114 -1.37 -6.78 -10.80
CA LYS A 114 -1.44 -8.22 -10.57
C LYS A 114 -1.78 -8.53 -9.11
N ILE A 115 -1.05 -7.93 -8.17
CA ILE A 115 -1.27 -8.14 -6.73
C ILE A 115 -2.68 -7.70 -6.32
N ILE A 116 -3.14 -6.54 -6.80
CA ILE A 116 -4.52 -6.06 -6.54
C ILE A 116 -5.55 -7.06 -7.06
N ASN A 117 -5.38 -7.55 -8.29
CA ASN A 117 -6.30 -8.51 -8.88
C ASN A 117 -6.30 -9.85 -8.12
N ASP A 118 -5.14 -10.32 -7.69
CA ASP A 118 -5.01 -11.54 -6.88
C ASP A 118 -5.71 -11.36 -5.52
N TYR A 119 -5.55 -10.20 -4.88
CA TYR A 119 -6.25 -9.85 -3.63
C TYR A 119 -7.78 -9.83 -3.82
N ILE A 120 -8.28 -9.21 -4.90
CA ILE A 120 -9.71 -9.18 -5.23
C ILE A 120 -10.23 -10.60 -5.50
N ALA A 121 -9.48 -11.42 -6.24
CA ALA A 121 -9.87 -12.79 -6.58
C ALA A 121 -10.00 -13.70 -5.36
N ASN A 122 -9.30 -13.36 -4.27
CA ASN A 122 -9.38 -14.05 -2.98
C ASN A 122 -10.40 -13.42 -2.01
N ASP A 123 -11.34 -12.59 -2.51
CA ASP A 123 -12.34 -11.87 -1.70
C ASP A 123 -11.70 -11.01 -0.59
N GLY A 124 -10.50 -10.46 -0.84
CA GLY A 124 -9.75 -9.69 0.14
C GLY A 124 -9.23 -10.50 1.33
N LYS A 125 -9.26 -11.84 1.24
CA LYS A 125 -8.55 -12.70 2.18
C LYS A 125 -7.08 -12.69 1.82
N GLU A 126 -6.24 -12.38 2.80
CA GLU A 126 -4.83 -12.73 2.69
C GLU A 126 -4.75 -14.26 2.58
N LEU A 127 -3.76 -14.77 1.84
CA LEU A 127 -3.46 -16.20 1.89
C LEU A 127 -3.05 -16.49 3.33
N ASP A 128 -4.00 -16.92 4.15
CA ASP A 128 -3.70 -17.55 5.42
C ASP A 128 -2.86 -18.77 5.06
N ASP A 129 -1.54 -18.66 5.24
CA ASP A 129 -0.75 -19.82 5.63
C ASP A 129 -1.28 -20.23 7.00
N GLU A 130 -2.45 -20.85 7.02
CA GLU A 130 -2.86 -21.76 8.08
C GLU A 130 -1.78 -22.84 8.13
N ARG A 131 -0.70 -22.54 8.86
CA ARG A 131 -0.12 -23.53 9.76
C ARG A 131 -1.26 -23.91 10.71
N GLU A 132 -2.12 -24.80 10.24
CA GLU A 132 -2.83 -25.75 11.08
C GLU A 132 -1.75 -26.42 11.94
N TRP A 133 -1.50 -25.88 13.12
CA TRP A 133 -0.83 -26.62 14.18
C TRP A 133 -1.83 -27.66 14.69
N LEU A 134 -1.94 -28.77 13.94
CA LEU A 134 -2.43 -30.04 14.46
C LEU A 134 -1.34 -30.72 15.29
#